data_AF-A0A231RL61-F1
#
_entry.id   AF-A0A231RL61-F1
#
_cell.length_a   1.000
_cell.length_b   1.000
_cell.length_c   1.000
_cell.angle_alpha   90.00
_cell.angle_beta   90.00
_cell.angle_gamma   90.00
#
_symmetry.space_group_name_H-M   'P 1'
#
loop_
_entity.id
_entity.type
_entity.pdbx_description
1 polymer ?
#
loop_
_entity_poly.entity_id
_entity_poly.type
_entity_poly.pdbx_seq_one_letter_code
_entity_poly.pdbx_strand_id
1 'polypeptide(L)'
;MRMGHREEGGGRGHRGESHGHGHGHRGSRGFQGGHEARGAQTFRRGRVLMFLEQLRVKRATLARQLAQPEFEAIRPVLSGELKALDQVIEEYVHLFDLQEVGEEPAPRGPADEGEGNN
;
A
#
# COMPACT_ATOMS: atom_id res chain seq x y z
N MET A 1 -80.34 11.04 -20.99
CA MET A 1 -79.91 12.46 -20.98
C MET A 1 -78.90 12.64 -19.85
N ARG A 2 -77.83 13.39 -20.13
CA ARG A 2 -76.51 13.38 -19.47
C ARG A 2 -76.31 14.68 -18.68
N MET A 3 -75.92 14.62 -17.41
CA MET A 3 -74.85 15.43 -16.77
C MET A 3 -74.89 15.33 -15.24
N GLY A 4 -73.72 15.12 -14.64
CA GLY A 4 -73.43 15.28 -13.21
C GLY A 4 -71.91 15.38 -13.01
N HIS A 5 -71.50 16.48 -12.39
CA HIS A 5 -70.17 16.93 -11.95
C HIS A 5 -69.30 15.86 -11.25
N ARG A 6 -67.99 15.72 -11.52
CA ARG A 6 -66.79 16.53 -11.12
C ARG A 6 -66.23 16.15 -9.73
N GLU A 7 -64.92 15.84 -9.72
CA GLU A 7 -63.95 15.88 -8.59
C GLU A 7 -64.12 14.82 -7.47
N GLU A 8 -63.12 14.26 -6.80
CA GLU A 8 -61.72 14.65 -6.58
C GLU A 8 -60.95 13.44 -5.99
N GLY A 9 -59.77 13.14 -6.53
CA GLY A 9 -58.86 12.12 -5.98
C GLY A 9 -57.85 12.74 -5.02
N GLY A 10 -58.03 12.53 -3.72
CA GLY A 10 -57.12 13.00 -2.67
C GLY A 10 -55.89 12.09 -2.51
N GLY A 11 -54.83 12.38 -3.26
CA GLY A 11 -53.50 11.79 -3.07
C GLY A 11 -52.60 12.70 -2.20
N ARG A 12 -52.11 12.16 -1.09
CA ARG A 12 -51.16 12.80 -0.16
C ARG A 12 -49.87 13.16 -0.90
N GLY A 13 -49.59 14.46 -1.05
CA GLY A 13 -48.36 15.01 -1.61
C GLY A 13 -47.57 15.79 -0.56
N HIS A 14 -46.28 15.51 -0.50
CA HIS A 14 -45.31 15.98 0.48
C HIS A 14 -45.17 17.51 0.56
N ARG A 15 -45.04 18.00 1.81
CA ARG A 15 -44.63 19.35 2.19
C ARG A 15 -43.19 19.60 1.69
N GLY A 16 -43.04 20.26 0.55
CA GLY A 16 -41.78 20.81 0.06
C GLY A 16 -41.74 22.30 0.33
N GLU A 17 -41.12 22.70 1.44
CA GLU A 17 -40.82 24.11 1.74
C GLU A 17 -39.51 24.47 1.04
N SER A 18 -39.61 25.10 -0.12
CA SER A 18 -38.47 25.58 -0.91
C SER A 18 -38.15 27.02 -0.51
N HIS A 19 -37.03 27.23 0.19
CA HIS A 19 -36.44 28.56 0.37
C HIS A 19 -35.08 28.58 -0.33
N GLY A 20 -35.06 29.18 -1.52
CA GLY A 20 -33.81 29.56 -2.17
C GLY A 20 -33.29 30.87 -1.58
N HIS A 21 -31.98 30.92 -1.29
CA HIS A 21 -31.19 32.15 -1.24
C HIS A 21 -29.81 31.83 -1.83
N GLY A 22 -29.53 32.40 -3.00
CA GLY A 22 -28.20 32.35 -3.61
C GLY A 22 -27.26 33.37 -2.99
N HIS A 23 -26.00 33.00 -2.81
CA HIS A 23 -24.88 33.93 -2.94
C HIS A 23 -23.60 33.17 -3.26
N GLY A 24 -22.92 33.57 -4.33
CA GLY A 24 -21.72 32.91 -4.80
C GLY A 24 -20.51 33.21 -3.93
N HIS A 25 -19.56 32.27 -3.92
CA HIS A 25 -18.15 32.60 -3.85
C HIS A 25 -17.33 31.56 -4.62
N ARG A 26 -16.75 31.99 -5.74
CA ARG A 26 -15.53 31.39 -6.28
C ARG A 26 -14.45 31.54 -5.20
N GLY A 27 -13.90 30.43 -4.75
CA GLY A 27 -12.83 30.39 -3.78
C GLY A 27 -12.16 29.03 -3.78
N SER A 28 -11.30 28.80 -4.77
CA SER A 28 -10.23 27.81 -4.64
C SER A 28 -9.45 28.09 -3.35
N ARG A 29 -9.24 27.05 -2.53
CA ARG A 29 -8.10 26.78 -1.61
C ARG A 29 -8.56 26.12 -0.31
N GLY A 30 -8.11 24.89 -0.09
CA GLY A 30 -8.23 24.24 1.23
C GLY A 30 -8.03 22.73 1.17
N PHE A 31 -6.92 22.31 0.58
CA PHE A 31 -6.43 20.94 0.57
C PHE A 31 -6.19 20.46 2.03
N GLN A 32 -7.22 19.97 2.72
CA GLN A 32 -7.12 19.34 4.03
C GLN A 32 -7.48 17.86 3.90
N GLY A 33 -6.64 17.13 3.16
CA GLY A 33 -6.71 15.66 3.03
C GLY A 33 -5.34 14.98 3.19
N GLY A 34 -4.32 15.71 3.67
CA GLY A 34 -2.93 15.26 3.64
C GLY A 34 -2.46 14.41 4.84
N HIS A 35 -3.17 14.43 5.97
CA HIS A 35 -2.68 13.80 7.20
C HIS A 35 -3.08 12.31 7.33
N GLU A 36 -4.29 11.93 6.91
CA GLU A 36 -4.72 10.51 6.95
C GLU A 36 -4.05 9.66 5.87
N ALA A 37 -3.74 10.24 4.71
CA ALA A 37 -3.07 9.55 3.63
C ALA A 37 -1.64 9.11 4.01
N ARG A 38 -0.90 9.94 4.77
CA ARG A 38 0.47 9.62 5.20
C ARG A 38 0.51 8.49 6.25
N GLY A 39 -0.41 8.48 7.21
CA GLY A 39 -0.50 7.41 8.22
C GLY A 39 -0.92 6.05 7.62
N ALA A 40 -1.85 6.07 6.67
CA ALA A 40 -2.24 4.86 5.94
C ALA A 40 -1.09 4.28 5.10
N GLN A 41 -0.24 5.13 4.52
CA GLN A 41 0.89 4.71 3.70
C GLN A 41 2.01 4.07 4.54
N THR A 42 2.32 4.61 5.73
CA THR A 42 3.33 4.01 6.63
C THR A 42 2.87 2.67 7.19
N PHE A 43 1.59 2.53 7.52
CA PHE A 43 1.02 1.24 7.95
C PHE A 43 1.11 0.17 6.84
N ARG A 44 0.77 0.54 5.60
CA ARG A 44 0.88 -0.37 4.45
C ARG A 44 2.34 -0.78 4.22
N ARG A 45 3.28 0.16 4.22
CA ARG A 45 4.72 -0.14 4.09
C ARG A 45 5.20 -1.05 5.22
N GLY A 46 4.81 -0.78 6.46
CA GLY A 46 5.16 -1.63 7.60
C GLY A 46 4.64 -3.07 7.46
N ARG A 47 3.40 -3.24 6.99
CA ARG A 47 2.81 -4.57 6.73
C ARG A 47 3.54 -5.32 5.63
N VAL A 48 3.93 -4.62 4.56
CA VAL A 48 4.68 -5.20 3.43
C VAL A 48 6.05 -5.70 3.89
N LEU A 49 6.78 -4.88 4.65
CA LEU A 49 8.09 -5.27 5.19
C LEU A 49 8.00 -6.44 6.16
N MET A 50 7.01 -6.44 7.05
CA MET A 50 6.79 -7.54 7.99
C MET A 50 6.47 -8.86 7.25
N PHE A 51 5.70 -8.80 6.16
CA PHE A 51 5.43 -10.00 5.35
C PHE A 51 6.68 -10.49 4.61
N LEU A 52 7.49 -9.58 4.07
CA LEU A 52 8.79 -9.93 3.47
C LEU A 52 9.71 -10.61 4.48
N GLU A 53 9.77 -10.12 5.72
CA GLU A 53 10.52 -10.74 6.80
C GLU A 53 10.03 -12.16 7.09
N GLN A 54 8.72 -12.38 7.15
CA GLN A 54 8.15 -13.72 7.33
C GLN A 54 8.56 -14.69 6.22
N LEU A 55 8.57 -14.23 4.96
CA LEU A 55 9.06 -15.05 3.83
C LEU A 55 10.55 -15.40 3.98
N ARG A 56 11.38 -14.42 4.35
CA ARG A 56 12.82 -14.62 4.60
C ARG A 56 13.08 -15.62 5.73
N VAL A 57 12.29 -15.60 6.81
CA VAL A 57 12.37 -16.57 7.91
C VAL A 57 12.02 -17.99 7.44
N LYS A 58 10.97 -18.14 6.62
CA LYS A 58 10.58 -19.44 6.05
C LYS A 58 11.68 -19.97 5.12
N ARG A 59 12.21 -19.13 4.24
CA ARG A 59 13.36 -19.44 3.37
C ARG A 59 14.56 -19.94 4.16
N ALA A 60 14.96 -19.21 5.20
CA ALA A 60 16.08 -19.58 6.06
C ALA A 60 15.83 -20.93 6.78
N THR A 61 14.58 -21.21 7.14
CA THR A 61 14.21 -22.48 7.77
C THR A 61 14.37 -23.66 6.80
N LEU A 62 13.85 -23.54 5.57
CA LEU A 62 14.03 -24.58 4.54
C LEU A 62 15.52 -24.80 4.21
N ALA A 63 16.30 -23.72 4.11
CA ALA A 63 17.74 -23.81 3.87
C ALA A 63 18.47 -24.57 5.01
N ARG A 64 18.09 -24.33 6.27
CA ARG A 64 18.62 -25.09 7.42
C ARG A 64 18.20 -26.56 7.40
N GLN A 65 16.96 -26.86 7.00
CA GLN A 65 16.49 -28.24 6.89
C GLN A 65 17.24 -29.01 5.79
N LEU A 66 17.54 -28.37 4.67
CA LEU A 66 18.33 -28.97 3.58
C LEU A 66 19.77 -29.36 3.98
N ALA A 67 20.30 -28.76 5.04
CA ALA A 67 21.62 -29.07 5.58
C ALA A 67 21.59 -30.24 6.59
N GLN A 68 20.41 -30.67 7.05
CA GLN A 68 20.26 -31.70 8.06
C GLN A 68 20.02 -33.08 7.41
N PRO A 69 20.70 -34.14 7.88
CA PRO A 69 20.59 -35.48 7.30
C PRO A 69 19.20 -36.10 7.53
N GLU A 70 18.48 -35.68 8.57
CA GLU A 70 17.13 -36.15 8.90
C GLU A 70 16.10 -35.88 7.80
N PHE A 71 16.36 -34.91 6.92
CA PHE A 71 15.48 -34.55 5.81
C PHE A 71 15.93 -35.11 4.46
N GLU A 72 16.90 -36.04 4.42
CA GLU A 72 17.47 -36.57 3.18
C GLU A 72 16.40 -37.12 2.22
N ALA A 73 15.48 -37.93 2.74
CA ALA A 73 14.38 -38.53 1.99
C ALA A 73 13.44 -37.52 1.33
N ILE A 74 13.38 -36.28 1.84
CA ILE A 74 12.49 -35.22 1.33
C ILE A 74 13.24 -34.03 0.71
N ARG A 75 14.57 -34.12 0.52
CA ARG A 75 15.37 -33.02 -0.07
C ARG A 75 14.83 -32.49 -1.40
N PRO A 76 14.34 -33.31 -2.34
CA PRO A 76 13.78 -32.80 -3.59
C PRO A 76 12.58 -31.88 -3.37
N VAL A 77 11.73 -32.20 -2.39
CA VAL A 77 10.56 -31.40 -2.02
C VAL A 77 11.01 -30.08 -1.40
N LEU A 78 11.88 -30.13 -0.38
CA LEU A 78 12.40 -28.93 0.29
C LEU A 78 13.16 -28.00 -0.67
N SER A 79 13.89 -28.57 -1.64
CA SER A 79 14.59 -27.79 -2.66
C SER A 79 13.61 -27.09 -3.61
N GLY A 80 12.52 -27.77 -3.99
CA GLY A 80 11.45 -27.19 -4.79
C GLY A 80 10.72 -26.06 -4.05
N GLU A 81 10.38 -26.27 -2.78
CA GLU A 81 9.74 -25.25 -1.93
C GLU A 81 10.65 -24.05 -1.71
N LEU A 82 11.95 -24.27 -1.46
CA LEU A 82 12.91 -23.18 -1.31
C LEU A 82 13.00 -22.34 -2.58
N LYS A 83 13.09 -22.99 -3.75
CA LYS A 83 13.10 -22.28 -5.04
C LYS A 83 11.81 -21.49 -5.28
N ALA A 84 10.66 -22.04 -4.92
CA ALA A 84 9.38 -21.34 -5.05
C ALA A 84 9.30 -20.11 -4.11
N LEU A 85 9.79 -20.23 -2.87
CA LEU A 85 9.89 -19.07 -1.97
C LEU A 85 10.84 -18.01 -2.48
N ASP A 86 11.98 -18.40 -3.06
CA ASP A 86 12.93 -17.45 -3.66
C ASP A 86 12.27 -16.64 -4.77
N GLN A 87 11.55 -17.30 -5.68
CA GLN A 87 10.80 -16.63 -6.74
C GLN A 87 9.74 -15.67 -6.19
N VAL A 88 8.95 -16.11 -5.21
CA VAL A 88 7.91 -15.26 -4.59
C VAL A 88 8.54 -14.06 -3.89
N ILE A 89 9.69 -14.21 -3.22
CA ILE A 89 10.40 -13.10 -2.57
C ILE A 89 10.87 -12.08 -3.61
N GLU A 90 11.48 -12.53 -4.71
CA GLU A 90 11.92 -11.67 -5.80
C GLU A 90 10.75 -10.88 -6.41
N GLU A 91 9.66 -11.58 -6.78
CA GLU A 91 8.44 -10.97 -7.30
C GLU A 91 7.83 -9.97 -6.31
N TYR A 92 7.83 -10.29 -5.01
CA TYR A 92 7.29 -9.41 -3.97
C TYR A 92 8.12 -8.14 -3.81
N VAL A 93 9.45 -8.26 -3.81
CA VAL A 93 10.36 -7.11 -3.74
C VAL A 93 10.17 -6.20 -4.95
N HIS A 94 10.07 -6.77 -6.15
CA HIS A 94 9.81 -6.01 -7.37
C HIS A 94 8.42 -5.35 -7.37
N LEU A 95 7.38 -6.07 -6.98
CA LEU A 95 6.00 -5.59 -6.97
C LEU A 95 5.81 -4.37 -6.05
N PHE A 96 6.51 -4.35 -4.92
CA PHE A 96 6.40 -3.30 -3.91
C PHE A 96 7.54 -2.29 -3.95
N ASP A 97 8.43 -2.36 -4.95
CA ASP A 97 9.62 -1.52 -5.08
C ASP A 97 10.40 -1.40 -3.76
N LEU A 98 10.69 -2.56 -3.15
CA LEU A 98 11.33 -2.64 -1.84
C LEU A 98 12.85 -2.53 -1.91
N GLN A 99 13.39 -2.02 -3.02
CA GLN A 99 14.81 -1.73 -3.15
C GLN A 99 15.23 -0.94 -1.89
N GLU A 100 16.24 -1.45 -1.19
CA GLU A 100 16.74 -0.82 0.02
C GLU A 100 17.17 0.60 -0.34
N VAL A 101 16.40 1.60 0.10
CA VAL A 101 16.77 3.03 0.04
C VAL A 101 17.90 3.30 1.05
N GLY A 102 18.89 2.41 1.10
CA GLY A 102 19.93 2.29 2.11
C GLY A 102 21.36 2.27 1.55
N GLU A 103 21.51 2.41 0.23
CA GLU A 103 22.77 2.79 -0.40
C GLU A 103 22.58 4.15 -1.09
N GLU A 104 22.24 5.18 -0.32
CA GLU A 104 22.82 6.48 -0.65
C GLU A 104 24.33 6.33 -0.49
N PRO A 105 25.14 6.51 -1.56
CA PRO A 105 26.57 6.47 -1.43
C PRO A 105 26.95 7.50 -0.37
N ALA A 106 27.60 7.04 0.70
CA ALA A 106 28.13 7.90 1.75
C ALA A 106 28.81 9.12 1.09
N PRO A 107 28.53 10.36 1.53
CA PRO A 107 29.17 11.53 0.95
C PRO A 107 30.68 11.27 1.01
N ARG A 108 31.32 11.20 -0.16
CA ARG A 108 32.78 11.15 -0.23
C ARG A 108 33.24 12.38 0.53
N GLY A 109 33.83 12.16 1.70
CA GLY A 109 34.51 13.22 2.44
C GLY A 109 35.46 13.94 1.48
N PRO A 110 35.68 15.24 1.67
CA PRO A 110 36.50 16.02 0.76
C PRO A 110 37.82 15.28 0.57
N ALA A 111 38.19 15.11 -0.71
CA ALA A 111 39.47 14.56 -1.10
C ALA A 111 40.54 15.27 -0.26
N ASP A 112 41.38 14.47 0.38
CA ASP A 112 42.63 14.90 1.00
C ASP A 112 43.43 15.64 -0.10
N GLU A 113 43.22 16.96 -0.17
CA GLU A 113 44.01 17.85 -0.98
C GLU A 113 45.38 17.89 -0.32
N GLY A 114 46.34 17.22 -0.96
CA GLY A 114 47.71 17.21 -0.51
C GLY A 114 48.23 18.62 -0.30
N GLU A 115 48.59 18.93 0.94
CA GLU A 115 49.58 19.96 1.22
C GLU A 115 50.95 19.29 1.30
N GLY A 116 51.62 19.23 0.15
CA GLY A 116 53.07 19.36 0.17
C GLY A 116 53.41 20.80 0.50
N ASN A 117 54.12 21.06 1.60
CA ASN A 117 55.16 22.08 1.58
C ASN A 117 56.19 21.94 2.72
N ASN A 118 57.45 21.88 2.25
CA ASN A 118 58.72 22.29 2.87
C ASN A 118 59.38 21.40 3.95
#